data_AF-A0A9D6Y2N8-F1
#
_entry.id   AF-A0A9D6Y2N8-F1
#
_cell.length_a   1.000
_cell.length_b   1.000
_cell.length_c   1.000
_cell.angle_alpha   90.00
_cell.angle_beta   90.00
_cell.angle_gamma   90.00
#
_symmetry.space_group_name_H-M   'P 1'
#
loop_
_entity.id
_entity.type
_entity.pdbx_description
1 polymer ?
#
loop_
_entity_poly.entity_id
_entity_poly.type
_entity_poly.pdbx_seq_one_letter_code
_entity_poly.pdbx_strand_id
1 'polypeptide(L)' 'MVTLREGESFEGLLKRFRTSVQLSGVLKEAKRRRHFVSNREKAREAERRAARRSRRDRS' A
#
# COMPACT_ATOMS: atom_id res chain seq x y z
N MET A 1 -5.21 11.64 10.70
CA MET A 1 -4.88 11.11 12.03
C MET A 1 -6.07 10.29 12.52
N VAL A 2 -5.85 9.18 13.24
CA VAL A 2 -6.94 8.34 13.78
C VAL A 2 -7.04 8.59 15.28
N THR A 3 -8.17 9.11 15.73
CA THR A 3 -8.49 9.36 17.15
C THR A 3 -9.47 8.32 17.67
N LEU A 4 -9.39 8.01 18.97
CA LEU A 4 -10.34 7.13 19.66
C LEU A 4 -11.73 7.78 19.64
N ARG A 5 -12.76 6.97 19.34
CA ARG A 5 -14.17 7.40 19.41
C ARG A 5 -14.76 7.00 20.75
N GLU A 6 -15.75 7.76 21.22
CA GLU A 6 -16.50 7.40 22.44
C GLU A 6 -17.17 6.02 22.27
N GLY A 7 -17.04 5.17 23.29
CA GLY A 7 -17.58 3.81 23.30
C GLY A 7 -16.89 2.81 22.37
N GLU A 8 -15.79 3.19 21.70
CA GLU A 8 -15.08 2.30 20.78
C GLU A 8 -14.12 1.37 21.53
N SER A 9 -14.11 0.09 21.16
CA SER A 9 -13.12 -0.87 21.65
C SER A 9 -11.74 -0.63 21.02
N PHE A 10 -10.68 -1.05 21.72
CA PHE A 10 -9.31 -0.97 21.21
C PHE A 10 -9.13 -1.66 19.86
N GLU A 11 -9.76 -2.81 19.64
CA GLU A 11 -9.70 -3.54 18.37
C GLU A 11 -10.33 -2.75 17.21
N GLY A 12 -11.44 -2.05 17.48
CA GLY A 12 -12.08 -1.16 16.50
C GLY A 12 -11.14 -0.03 16.07
N LEU A 13 -10.50 0.61 17.04
CA LEU A 13 -9.49 1.65 16.78
C LEU A 13 -8.32 1.10 15.96
N LEU A 14 -7.77 -0.05 16.34
CA LEU A 14 -6.65 -0.69 15.66
C LEU A 14 -6.98 -1.04 14.21
N LYS A 15 -8.20 -1.54 13.96
CA LYS A 15 -8.68 -1.82 12.60
C LYS A 15 -8.71 -0.55 11.75
N ARG A 16 -9.31 0.54 12.27
CA ARG A 16 -9.35 1.84 11.55
C ARG A 16 -7.96 2.40 11.30
N PHE A 17 -7.06 2.31 12.28
CA PHE A 17 -5.67 2.71 12.12
C PHE A 17 -4.98 1.92 11.01
N ARG A 18 -5.06 0.59 11.02
CA ARG A 18 -4.49 -0.27 9.98
C ARG A 18 -5.03 0.08 8.60
N THR A 19 -6.35 0.28 8.46
CA THR A 19 -6.97 0.70 7.20
C THR A 19 -6.46 2.07 6.75
N SER A 20 -6.35 3.05 7.66
CA SER A 20 -5.82 4.38 7.34
C SER A 20 -4.36 4.33 6.85
N VAL A 21 -3.52 3.53 7.51
CA VAL A 21 -2.12 3.32 7.10
C VAL A 21 -2.06 2.63 5.73
N GLN A 22 -2.87 1.59 5.50
CA GLN A 22 -2.95 0.90 4.21
C GLN A 22 -3.39 1.85 3.08
N LEU A 23 -4.43 2.65 3.31
CA LEU A 23 -4.97 3.61 2.35
C LEU A 23 -3.96 4.71 2.03
N SER A 24 -3.25 5.22 3.04
CA SER A 24 -2.20 6.23 2.84
C SER A 24 -1.03 5.73 2.00
N GLY A 25 -0.84 4.40 1.94
CA GLY A 25 0.27 3.78 1.20
C GLY A 25 1.65 4.09 1.75
N VAL A 26 1.77 4.69 2.94
CA VAL A 26 3.05 5.18 3.51
C VAL A 26 4.12 4.09 3.58
N LEU A 27 3.76 2.87 3.98
CA LEU A 27 4.69 1.73 4.05
C LEU A 27 5.18 1.29 2.65
N LYS A 28 4.29 1.34 1.65
CA LYS A 28 4.63 1.02 0.27
C LYS A 28 5.58 2.08 -0.31
N GLU A 29 5.34 3.35 0.01
CA GLU A 29 6.19 4.45 -0.41
C GLU A 29 7.58 4.36 0.21
N ALA A 30 7.64 4.12 1.52
CA ALA A 30 8.90 3.92 2.24
C ALA A 30 9.71 2.78 1.62
N LYS A 31 9.07 1.64 1.33
CA LYS A 31 9.70 0.51 0.65
C LYS A 31 10.20 0.87 -0.76
N ARG A 32 9.42 1.65 -1.52
CA ARG A 32 9.77 2.08 -2.88
C ARG A 32 10.97 3.03 -2.89
N ARG A 33 11.09 3.89 -1.88
CA ARG A 33 12.17 4.88 -1.74
C ARG A 33 13.41 4.35 -1.04
N ARG A 34 13.38 3.14 -0.48
CA ARG A 34 14.48 2.56 0.31
C ARG A 34 15.81 2.49 -0.46
N HIS A 35 15.75 2.33 -1.78
CA HIS A 35 16.92 2.30 -2.64
C HIS A 35 16.70 3.17 -3.87
N PHE A 36 17.79 3.69 -4.44
CA PHE A 36 17.75 4.30 -5.76
C PHE A 36 17.41 3.24 -6.81
N VAL A 37 16.53 3.62 -7.74
CA VAL A 37 16.11 2.78 -8.87
C VAL A 37 16.12 3.66 -10.11
N SER A 38 16.81 3.22 -11.15
CA SER A 38 16.89 3.95 -12.41
C SER A 38 15.53 4.04 -13.11
N ASN A 39 15.35 5.00 -14.00
CA ASN A 39 14.10 5.15 -14.77
C ASN A 39 13.79 3.89 -15.61
N ARG A 40 14.83 3.24 -16.16
CA ARG A 40 14.68 2.01 -16.93
C ARG A 40 14.19 0.85 -16.06
N GLU A 41 14.67 0.74 -14.83
CA GLU A 41 14.21 -0.28 -13.90
C GLU A 41 12.77 -0.03 -13.43
N LYS A 42 12.40 1.23 -13.17
CA LYS A 42 11.01 1.60 -12.85
C LYS A 42 10.06 1.20 -13.99
N ALA A 43 10.44 1.44 -15.25
CA ALA A 43 9.66 1.06 -16.41
C ALA A 43 9.48 -0.47 -16.52
N ARG A 44 10.58 -1.24 -16.41
CA ARG A 44 10.52 -2.71 -16.39
C ARG A 44 9.65 -3.25 -15.26
N GLU A 45 9.70 -2.64 -14.08
CA GLU A 45 8.87 -3.06 -12.95
C GLU A 45 7.38 -2.74 -13.19
N ALA A 46 7.06 -1.59 -13.77
CA ALA A 46 5.69 -1.21 -14.12
C ALA A 46 5.08 -2.16 -15.16
N GLU A 47 5.82 -2.49 -16.21
CA GLU A 47 5.41 -3.46 -17.24
C GLU A 47 5.13 -4.84 -16.63
N ARG A 48 6.07 -5.36 -15.81
CA ARG A 48 5.88 -6.63 -15.10
C ARG A 48 4.65 -6.60 -14.19
N ARG A 49 4.38 -5.48 -13.50
CA ARG A 49 3.18 -5.34 -12.66
C ARG A 49 1.90 -5.33 -13.50
N ALA A 50 1.88 -4.64 -14.65
CA ALA A 50 0.74 -4.61 -15.55
C ALA A 50 0.44 -6.02 -16.12
N ALA A 51 1.47 -6.73 -16.59
CA ALA A 51 1.33 -8.09 -17.07
C ALA A 51 0.75 -9.03 -16.01
N ARG A 52 1.22 -8.94 -14.75
CA ARG A 52 0.67 -9.73 -13.63
C ARG A 52 -0.81 -9.42 -13.34
N ARG A 53 -1.22 -8.15 -13.39
CA ARG A 53 -2.65 -7.78 -13.21
C ARG A 53 -3.50 -8.38 -14.31
N SER A 54 -3.09 -8.20 -15.57
CA SER A 54 -3.81 -8.73 -16.73
C SER A 54 -3.98 -10.26 -16.72
N ARG A 55 -3.08 -10.99 -16.04
CA ARG A 55 -3.19 -12.45 -15.87
C ARG A 55 -4.19 -12.82 -14.78
N ARG A 56 -4.25 -12.07 -13.68
CA ARG A 56 -5.22 -12.26 -12.60
C ARG A 56 -6.64 -11.89 -13.02
N ASP A 57 -6.80 -10.85 -13.84
CA ASP A 57 -8.13 -10.42 -14.29
C ASP A 57 -8.71 -11.36 -15.37
N ARG A 58 -7.90 -12.27 -15.92
CA ARG A 58 -8.30 -13.26 -16.93
C ARG A 58 -8.60 -14.66 -16.36
N SER A 59 -8.41 -14.86 -15.05
CA SER A 59 -8.64 -16.11 -14.32
C SER A 59 -9.80 -15.95 -13.35
#